data_AF-A0A261KMZ4-F1
#
_entry.id   AF-A0A261KMZ4-F1
#
_cell.length_a   1.000
_cell.length_b   1.000
_cell.length_c   1.000
_cell.angle_alpha   90.00
_cell.angle_beta   90.00
_cell.angle_gamma   90.00
#
_symmetry.space_group_name_H-M   'P 1'
#
loop_
_entity.id
_entity.type
_entity.pdbx_description
1 polymer ?
#
loop_
_entity_poly.entity_id
_entity_poly.type
_entity_poly.pdbx_seq_one_letter_code
_entity_poly.pdbx_strand_id
1 'polypeptide(L)'
;YDTTRMYAAERLEEIGREKEIKKVVIVTSLKYCLSFVGHLIDSHRFYECYPIIWECAQTLPYPEFYQAWHSPFRFKKPRWLS
;
A
#
# COMPACT_ATOMS: atom_id res chain seq x y z
N TYR A 1 8.86 19.11 33.15
CA TYR A 1 8.19 18.00 32.45
C TYR A 1 8.07 18.40 30.99
N ASP A 2 8.60 17.59 30.09
CA ASP A 2 8.85 17.93 28.68
C ASP A 2 7.63 17.62 27.80
N THR A 3 6.48 18.18 28.18
CA THR A 3 5.16 17.85 27.62
C THR A 3 5.07 18.20 26.12
N THR A 4 5.75 19.25 25.68
CA THR A 4 5.78 19.66 24.27
C THR A 4 6.53 18.65 23.39
N ARG A 5 7.68 18.12 23.83
CA ARG A 5 8.42 17.12 23.05
C ARG A 5 7.67 15.78 22.99
N MET A 6 7.04 15.37 24.09
CA MET A 6 6.21 14.16 24.11
C MET A 6 5.02 14.27 23.15
N TYR A 7 4.29 15.39 23.18
CA TYR A 7 3.16 15.62 22.29
C TYR A 7 3.59 15.65 20.82
N ALA A 8 4.70 16.31 20.51
CA ALA A 8 5.25 16.33 19.15
C ALA A 8 5.62 14.92 18.67
N ALA A 9 6.25 14.10 19.52
CA ALA A 9 6.60 12.73 19.19
C ALA A 9 5.36 11.86 18.90
N GLU A 10 4.32 11.95 19.74
CA GLU A 10 3.05 11.24 19.57
C GLU A 10 2.37 11.60 18.24
N ARG A 11 2.31 12.89 17.91
CA ARG A 11 1.74 13.35 16.63
C ARG A 11 2.53 12.87 15.43
N LEU A 12 3.85 12.89 15.50
CA LEU A 12 4.71 12.41 14.42
C LEU A 12 4.57 10.90 14.21
N GLU A 13 4.42 10.14 15.29
CA GLU A 13 4.16 8.70 15.25
C GLU A 13 2.81 8.40 14.59
N GLU A 14 1.75 9.15 14.93
CA GLU A 14 0.43 9.04 14.30
C GLU A 14 0.50 9.32 12.79
N ILE A 15 1.17 10.39 12.37
CA ILE A 15 1.38 10.73 10.96
C ILE A 15 2.19 9.64 10.25
N GLY A 16 3.20 9.07 10.91
CA GLY A 16 4.00 7.97 10.38
C GLY A 16 3.15 6.73 10.11
N ARG A 17 2.34 6.31 11.09
CA ARG A 17 1.40 5.19 10.94
C ARG A 17 0.40 5.41 9.81
N GLU A 18 -0.18 6.61 9.70
CA GLU A 18 -1.12 6.91 8.62
C GLU A 18 -0.48 6.76 7.24
N LYS A 19 0.78 7.21 7.09
CA LYS A 19 1.54 7.05 5.85
C LYS A 19 1.82 5.58 5.53
N GLU A 20 2.19 4.78 6.52
CA GLU A 20 2.41 3.33 6.34
C GLU A 20 1.12 2.61 5.92
N ILE A 21 -0.01 2.90 6.57
CA ILE A 21 -1.32 2.33 6.22
C ILE A 21 -1.68 2.67 4.77
N LYS A 22 -1.48 3.92 4.34
CA LYS A 22 -1.74 4.33 2.94
C LYS A 22 -0.89 3.52 1.96
N LYS A 23 0.40 3.31 2.25
CA LYS A 23 1.30 2.50 1.40
C LYS A 23 0.84 1.04 1.31
N VAL A 24 0.41 0.45 2.43
CA VAL A 24 -0.16 -0.92 2.44
C VAL A 24 -1.39 -1.02 1.54
N VAL A 25 -2.29 -0.02 1.59
CA VAL A 25 -3.48 0.03 0.72
C VAL A 25 -3.09 0.15 -0.76
N ILE A 26 -2.11 1.00 -1.08
CA ILE A 26 -1.57 1.18 -2.44
C ILE A 26 -1.03 -0.14 -2.98
N VAL A 27 -0.13 -0.80 -2.25
CA VAL A 27 0.48 -2.08 -2.67
C VAL A 27 -0.61 -3.14 -2.89
N THR A 28 -1.55 -3.27 -1.95
CA THR A 28 -2.65 -4.25 -2.06
C THR A 28 -3.53 -3.98 -3.29
N SER A 29 -3.76 -2.71 -3.62
CA SER A 29 -4.64 -2.29 -4.71
C SER A 29 -3.99 -2.41 -6.09
N LEU A 30 -2.72 -2.02 -6.19
CA LEU A 30 -2.02 -1.87 -7.48
C LEU A 30 -1.20 -3.09 -7.89
N LYS A 31 -0.96 -4.07 -7.02
CA LYS A 31 -0.12 -5.24 -7.37
C LYS A 31 -0.58 -6.01 -8.62
N TYR A 32 -1.89 -5.99 -8.92
CA TYR A 32 -2.43 -6.65 -10.10
C TYR A 32 -2.13 -5.90 -11.41
N CYS A 33 -1.77 -4.61 -11.34
CA CYS A 33 -1.25 -3.88 -12.49
C CYS A 33 0.12 -4.42 -12.94
N LEU A 34 0.84 -5.13 -12.06
CA LEU A 34 2.08 -5.84 -12.37
C LEU A 34 1.85 -7.31 -12.75
N SER A 35 0.60 -7.80 -12.66
CA SER A 35 0.27 -9.19 -12.97
C SER A 35 0.11 -9.39 -14.47
N PHE A 36 0.74 -10.45 -14.97
CA PHE A 36 0.72 -10.83 -16.38
C PHE A 36 -0.63 -11.48 -16.73
N VAL A 37 -1.47 -10.80 -17.50
CA VAL A 37 -2.72 -11.40 -18.02
C VAL A 37 -2.45 -11.90 -19.44
N GLY A 38 -2.43 -13.23 -19.63
CA GLY A 38 -2.61 -13.86 -20.94
C GLY A 38 -1.65 -13.43 -22.06
N HIS A 39 -0.35 -13.27 -21.76
CA HIS A 39 0.73 -12.92 -22.70
C HIS A 39 0.97 -11.45 -23.00
N LEU A 40 0.19 -10.53 -22.41
CA LEU A 40 0.42 -9.09 -22.54
C LEU A 40 0.45 -8.44 -21.16
N ILE A 41 1.60 -7.87 -20.79
CA ILE A 41 1.61 -6.80 -19.81
C ILE A 41 0.89 -5.64 -20.47
N ASP A 42 -0.18 -5.13 -19.86
CA ASP A 42 -0.66 -3.79 -20.20
C ASP A 42 0.47 -2.82 -19.82
N SER A 43 1.35 -2.55 -20.81
CA SER A 43 2.61 -1.86 -20.62
C SER A 43 2.41 -0.51 -19.95
N HIS A 44 1.31 0.18 -20.29
CA HIS A 44 0.93 1.44 -19.67
C HIS A 44 0.64 1.26 -18.17
N ARG A 45 -0.21 0.29 -17.78
CA ARG A 45 -0.47 0.03 -16.35
C ARG A 45 0.78 -0.35 -15.58
N PHE A 46 1.68 -1.11 -16.20
CA PHE A 46 2.95 -1.48 -15.59
C PHE A 46 3.83 -0.25 -15.34
N TYR A 47 4.07 0.58 -16.36
CA TYR A 47 4.92 1.76 -16.23
C TYR A 47 4.37 2.80 -15.25
N GLU A 48 3.06 2.93 -15.13
CA GLU A 48 2.43 3.84 -14.16
C GLU A 48 2.45 3.29 -12.72
N CYS A 49 2.18 1.99 -12.53
CA CYS A 49 2.04 1.42 -11.19
C CYS A 49 3.38 0.97 -10.58
N TYR A 50 4.34 0.56 -11.40
CA TYR A 50 5.64 0.05 -10.94
C TYR A 50 6.39 1.07 -10.07
N PRO A 51 6.58 2.35 -10.47
CA PRO A 51 7.32 3.32 -9.65
C PRO A 51 6.67 3.55 -8.28
N ILE A 52 5.34 3.62 -8.24
CA ILE A 52 4.57 3.83 -7.01
C ILE A 52 4.74 2.65 -6.05
N ILE A 53 4.62 1.42 -6.55
CA ILE A 53 4.82 0.20 -5.76
C ILE A 53 6.28 0.10 -5.28
N TRP A 54 7.23 0.47 -6.14
CA TRP A 54 8.65 0.45 -5.82
C TRP A 54 9.01 1.45 -4.70
N GLU A 55 8.43 2.65 -4.69
CA GLU A 55 8.58 3.60 -3.60
C GLU A 55 8.04 3.05 -2.27
N CYS A 56 6.88 2.39 -2.33
CA CYS A 56 6.30 1.72 -1.15
C CYS A 56 7.22 0.60 -0.64
N ALA A 57 7.81 -0.20 -1.53
CA ALA A 57 8.71 -1.30 -1.17
C ALA A 57 10.00 -0.84 -0.48
N GLN A 58 10.50 0.35 -0.82
CA GLN A 58 11.71 0.90 -0.19
C GLN A 58 11.48 1.46 1.22
N THR A 59 10.23 1.75 1.57
CA THR A 59 9.91 2.54 2.77
C THR A 59 8.99 1.83 3.75
N LEU A 60 8.25 0.81 3.31
CA LEU A 60 7.53 -0.09 4.22
C LEU A 60 8.51 -1.08 4.83
N PRO A 61 8.36 -1.43 6.11
CA PRO A 61 9.05 -2.58 6.64
C PRO A 61 8.59 -3.85 5.91
N TYR A 62 9.52 -4.79 5.76
CA TYR A 62 9.35 -5.94 4.88
C TYR A 62 8.14 -6.83 5.25
N PRO A 63 7.85 -7.14 6.53
CA PRO A 63 6.67 -7.92 6.90
C PRO A 63 5.35 -7.31 6.40
N GLU A 64 5.19 -6.00 6.53
CA GLU A 64 4.01 -5.24 6.14
C GLU A 64 3.84 -5.23 4.63
N PHE A 65 4.95 -5.01 3.90
CA PHE A 65 4.96 -5.09 2.44
C PHE A 65 4.59 -6.50 1.96
N TYR A 66 5.21 -7.54 2.54
CA TYR A 66 4.95 -8.94 2.19
C TYR A 66 3.48 -9.31 2.40
N GLN A 67 2.92 -8.91 3.54
CA GLN A 67 1.51 -9.14 3.84
C GLN A 67 0.59 -8.42 2.83
N ALA A 68 0.88 -7.15 2.51
CA ALA A 68 0.11 -6.40 1.50
C ALA A 68 0.17 -7.06 0.12
N TRP A 69 1.37 -7.49 -0.30
CA TRP A 69 1.62 -8.12 -1.59
C TRP A 69 0.91 -9.48 -1.73
N HIS A 70 0.86 -10.28 -0.67
CA HIS A 70 0.23 -11.61 -0.70
C HIS A 70 -1.24 -11.63 -0.25
N SER A 71 -1.75 -10.53 0.31
CA SER A 71 -3.15 -10.45 0.76
C SER A 71 -4.12 -10.63 -0.41
N PRO A 72 -5.05 -11.60 -0.41
CA PRO A 72 -6.00 -11.76 -1.51
C PRO A 72 -6.83 -10.48 -1.69
N PHE A 73 -7.04 -10.05 -2.93
CA PHE A 73 -7.89 -8.89 -3.20
C PHE A 73 -9.31 -9.17 -2.70
N ARG A 74 -9.69 -8.55 -1.57
CA ARG A 74 -11.06 -8.63 -1.07
C ARG A 74 -11.87 -7.50 -1.68
N PHE A 75 -12.36 -7.67 -2.90
CA PHE A 75 -13.60 -6.99 -3.28
C PHE A 75 -14.68 -7.55 -2.34
N LYS A 76 -15.10 -6.80 -1.33
CA LYS A 76 -16.45 -7.03 -0.79
C LYS A 76 -17.40 -6.68 -1.93
N LYS A 77 -18.06 -7.68 -2.54
CA LYS A 77 -19.17 -7.43 -3.46
C LYS A 77 -20.13 -6.43 -2.79
N PRO A 78 -20.50 -5.32 -3.44
CA PRO A 78 -21.55 -4.46 -2.93
C PRO A 78 -22.81 -5.30 -2.71
N ARG A 79 -23.50 -5.08 -1.60
CA ARG A 79 -24.69 -5.84 -1.17
C ARG A 79 -25.85 -5.82 -2.17
N TRP A 80 -25.76 -5.01 -3.22
CA TRP A 80 -26.81 -4.76 -4.22
C TRP A 80 -26.67 -5.61 -5.50
N LEU A 81 -25.72 -6.56 -5.54
CA LEU A 81 -25.47 -7.46 -6.67
C LEU A 81 -25.76 -8.93 -6.32
N SER A 82 -26.80 -9.18 -5.51
CA SER A 82 -27.33 -10.50 -5.14
C SER A 82 -28.83 -10.58 -5.37
#